data_AF-A0A7S0BEZ0-F1
#
_entry.id   AF-A0A7S0BEZ0-F1
#
_cell.length_a   1.000
_cell.length_b   1.000
_cell.length_c   1.000
_cell.angle_alpha   90.00
_cell.angle_beta   90.00
_cell.angle_gamma   90.00
#
_symmetry.space_group_name_H-M   'P 1'
#
loop_
_entity.id
_entity.type
_entity.pdbx_description
1 polymer ?
#
loop_
_entity_poly.entity_id
_entity_poly.type
_entity_poly.pdbx_seq_one_letter_code
_entity_poly.pdbx_strand_id
1 'polypeptide(L)'
;EVERSHFLTPSAFIFLYDTQLFMTFRNRSVTAWNFHGELVTKFDDHELWPIDDQSDAHTSNNNIHLSQQDLIISYCKNYDCKHANFDDAHGSINISSITTGKCLAKISCDSEYLQQRHALKGVSALYYNEDRNEIYTGNRSGTLCIWSN
;
A
#
# COMPACT_ATOMS: atom_id res chain seq x y z
N GLU A 1 1.47 10.19 34.37
CA GLU A 1 1.61 11.29 33.41
C GLU A 1 1.83 10.63 32.06
N VAL A 2 0.91 10.79 31.10
CA VAL A 2 1.06 10.19 29.77
C VAL A 2 1.92 11.17 28.98
N GLU A 3 3.14 10.75 28.60
CA GLU A 3 3.95 11.54 27.67
C GLU A 3 3.10 11.80 26.42
N ARG A 4 3.02 13.08 26.02
CA ARG A 4 2.27 13.50 24.83
C ARG A 4 3.04 13.11 23.58
N SER A 5 3.14 11.81 23.28
CA SER A 5 3.19 11.41 21.88
C SER A 5 1.85 11.86 21.28
N HIS A 6 1.89 12.88 20.43
CA HIS A 6 0.69 13.45 19.82
C HIS A 6 0.10 12.41 18.87
N PHE A 7 -0.80 11.56 19.40
CA PHE A 7 -1.60 10.66 18.59
C PHE A 7 -2.61 11.50 17.80
N LEU A 8 -2.23 11.83 16.57
CA LEU A 8 -3.07 12.60 15.68
C LEU A 8 -4.10 11.67 15.04
N THR A 9 -5.37 12.05 15.05
CA THR A 9 -6.48 11.23 14.54
C THR A 9 -6.17 10.73 13.12
N PRO A 10 -6.09 9.41 12.91
CA PRO A 10 -5.80 8.86 11.59
C PRO A 10 -7.04 8.89 10.69
N SER A 11 -6.84 8.82 9.37
CA SER A 11 -7.92 8.75 8.39
C SER A 11 -8.62 7.39 8.41
N ALA A 12 -7.86 6.33 8.70
CA ALA A 12 -8.35 4.99 8.98
C ALA A 12 -7.35 4.27 9.90
N PHE A 13 -7.79 3.20 10.57
CA PHE A 13 -6.91 2.32 11.30
C PHE A 13 -7.35 0.86 11.15
N ILE A 14 -6.39 -0.05 11.28
CA ILE A 14 -6.62 -1.50 11.32
C ILE A 14 -5.95 -2.05 12.56
N PHE A 15 -6.65 -2.94 13.26
CA PHE A 15 -6.12 -3.63 14.42
C PHE A 15 -5.54 -4.99 14.02
N LEU A 16 -4.32 -5.27 14.50
CA LEU A 16 -3.63 -6.54 14.31
C LEU A 16 -3.63 -7.28 15.65
N TYR A 17 -4.62 -8.16 15.82
CA TYR A 17 -4.86 -8.82 17.11
C TYR A 17 -3.69 -9.67 17.58
N ASP A 18 -3.10 -10.44 16.67
CA ASP A 18 -2.05 -11.40 17.01
C ASP A 18 -0.75 -10.73 17.45
N THR A 19 -0.42 -9.58 16.85
CA THR A 19 0.81 -8.83 17.15
C THR A 19 0.61 -7.70 18.16
N GLN A 20 -0.62 -7.48 18.61
CA GLN A 20 -0.98 -6.37 19.50
C GLN A 20 -0.53 -5.01 18.95
N LEU A 21 -0.69 -4.84 17.64
CA LEU A 21 -0.40 -3.60 16.95
C LEU A 21 -1.69 -2.98 16.42
N PHE A 22 -1.68 -1.67 16.23
CA PHE A 22 -2.65 -1.02 15.37
C PHE A 22 -1.90 -0.23 14.30
N MET A 23 -2.32 -0.44 13.04
CA MET A 23 -1.83 0.33 11.91
C MET A 23 -2.71 1.54 11.70
N THR A 24 -2.08 2.66 11.40
CA THR A 24 -2.75 3.92 11.10
C THR A 24 -2.40 4.38 9.69
N PHE A 25 -3.41 4.92 9.02
CA PHE A 25 -3.32 5.44 7.67
C PHE A 25 -3.60 6.93 7.73
N ARG A 26 -2.58 7.74 7.40
CA ARG A 26 -2.70 9.19 7.45
C ARG A 26 -1.78 9.85 6.46
N ASN A 27 -2.29 10.84 5.72
CA ASN A 27 -1.53 11.56 4.70
C ASN A 27 -0.82 10.59 3.74
N ARG A 28 -1.51 9.50 3.36
CA ARG A 28 -1.00 8.42 2.50
C ARG A 28 0.15 7.59 3.09
N SER A 29 0.57 7.86 4.33
CA SER A 29 1.59 7.07 5.04
C SER A 29 0.94 5.99 5.90
N VAL A 30 1.62 4.84 5.97
CA VAL A 30 1.29 3.73 6.87
C VAL A 30 2.30 3.71 8.02
N THR A 31 1.79 3.60 9.26
CA THR A 31 2.61 3.41 10.47
C THR A 31 1.96 2.39 11.40
N ALA A 32 2.77 1.62 12.11
CA ALA A 32 2.32 0.66 13.11
C ALA A 32 2.74 1.09 14.52
N TRP A 33 1.83 0.94 15.46
CA TRP A 33 1.98 1.39 16.85
C TRP A 33 1.58 0.25 17.79
N ASN A 34 2.22 0.19 18.96
CA ASN A 34 1.84 -0.74 20.02
C ASN A 34 0.77 -0.13 20.94
N PHE A 35 0.23 -0.93 21.88
CA PHE A 35 -0.82 -0.47 22.80
C PHE A 35 -0.35 0.52 23.87
N HIS A 36 0.95 0.73 24.01
CA HIS A 36 1.49 1.82 24.83
C HIS A 36 1.50 3.16 24.08
N GLY A 37 1.12 3.17 22.79
CA GLY A 37 1.14 4.37 21.95
C GLY A 37 2.53 4.70 21.40
N GLU A 38 3.44 3.72 21.40
CA GLU A 38 4.79 3.87 20.87
C GLU A 38 4.81 3.45 19.40
N LEU A 39 5.56 4.21 18.58
CA LEU A 39 5.77 3.89 17.18
C LEU A 39 6.67 2.65 17.08
N VAL A 40 6.17 1.58 16.47
CA VAL A 40 6.93 0.34 16.25
C VAL A 40 7.65 0.40 14.92
N THR A 41 6.94 0.76 13.85
CA THR A 41 7.57 0.90 12.52
C THR A 41 6.80 1.86 11.61
N LYS A 42 7.50 2.33 10.58
CA LYS A 42 6.98 3.12 9.48
C LYS A 42 7.30 2.40 8.17
N PHE A 43 6.34 2.37 7.27
CA PHE A 43 6.48 1.75 5.97
C PHE A 43 6.80 2.84 4.94
N ASP A 44 8.08 3.18 4.83
CA ASP A 44 8.52 4.30 3.98
C ASP A 44 8.24 4.09 2.49
N ASP A 45 8.18 2.83 2.05
CA ASP A 45 7.80 2.46 0.69
C ASP A 45 6.28 2.36 0.51
N HIS A 46 5.47 2.34 1.59
CA HIS A 46 3.99 2.34 1.49
C HIS A 46 3.42 3.76 1.53
N GLU A 47 3.80 4.58 0.56
CA GLU A 47 3.10 5.83 0.27
C GLU A 47 1.92 5.53 -0.65
N LEU A 48 0.70 5.53 -0.11
CA LEU A 48 -0.48 5.06 -0.81
C LEU A 48 -0.86 6.02 -1.95
N TRP A 49 -1.11 5.46 -3.14
CA TRP A 49 -1.46 6.29 -4.30
C TRP A 49 -2.94 6.68 -4.24
N PRO A 50 -3.28 7.98 -4.41
CA PRO A 50 -4.67 8.42 -4.48
C PRO A 50 -5.39 7.72 -5.64
N ILE A 51 -6.65 7.35 -5.44
CA ILE A 51 -7.40 6.78 -6.56
C ILE A 51 -7.73 7.87 -7.59
N ASP A 52 -7.84 9.15 -7.19
CA ASP A 52 -8.04 10.29 -8.08
C ASP A 52 -6.99 11.41 -7.96
N ASP A 53 -6.76 12.07 -9.08
CA ASP A 53 -5.73 13.12 -9.27
C ASP A 53 -6.03 14.46 -8.60
N GLN A 54 -7.20 14.59 -7.97
CA GLN A 54 -7.72 15.89 -7.53
C GLN A 54 -8.14 15.95 -6.08
N SER A 55 -7.93 14.91 -5.28
CA SER A 55 -8.27 15.01 -3.86
C SER A 55 -7.23 14.37 -2.97
N ASP A 56 -6.87 15.10 -1.91
CA ASP A 56 -6.32 14.54 -0.67
C ASP A 56 -7.33 13.59 0.03
N ALA A 57 -8.39 13.16 -0.64
CA ALA A 57 -9.52 12.48 -0.06
C ALA A 57 -9.42 10.97 -0.29
N HIS A 58 -9.08 10.31 0.82
CA HIS A 58 -9.30 8.88 1.06
C HIS A 58 -8.45 7.94 0.20
N THR A 59 -7.25 7.64 0.71
CA THR A 59 -6.70 6.30 0.55
C THR A 59 -7.81 5.28 0.83
N SER A 60 -8.24 4.53 -0.19
CA SER A 60 -9.14 3.42 0.02
C SER A 60 -8.39 2.25 0.64
N ASN A 61 -8.94 1.66 1.69
CA ASN A 61 -8.43 0.42 2.28
C ASN A 61 -8.46 -0.76 1.27
N ASN A 62 -9.21 -0.65 0.17
CA ASN A 62 -9.29 -1.70 -0.86
C ASN A 62 -7.98 -1.91 -1.62
N ASN A 63 -7.01 -1.00 -1.44
CA ASN A 63 -5.69 -1.07 -2.05
C ASN A 63 -4.64 -1.67 -1.12
N ILE A 64 -5.04 -2.23 0.02
CA ILE A 64 -4.16 -2.78 1.03
C ILE A 64 -4.64 -4.19 1.41
N HIS A 65 -3.72 -5.14 1.40
CA HIS A 65 -3.94 -6.49 1.89
C HIS A 65 -2.96 -6.78 3.03
N LEU A 66 -3.46 -7.42 4.08
CA LEU A 66 -2.68 -7.85 5.24
C LEU A 66 -2.71 -9.36 5.28
N SER A 67 -1.54 -9.96 5.17
CA SER A 67 -1.36 -11.40 5.18
C SER A 67 -1.25 -11.93 6.61
N GLN A 68 -1.63 -13.19 6.80
CA GLN A 68 -1.36 -13.96 8.01
C GLN A 68 0.15 -14.18 8.23
N GLN A 69 0.98 -14.03 7.19
CA GLN A 69 2.43 -14.28 7.21
C GLN A 69 3.26 -13.01 7.45
N ASP A 70 2.75 -12.04 8.22
CA ASP A 70 3.45 -10.77 8.51
C ASP A 70 3.69 -9.88 7.28
N LEU A 71 2.85 -9.95 6.24
CA LEU A 71 3.02 -9.11 5.04
C LEU A 71 1.97 -8.02 4.94
N ILE A 72 2.40 -6.81 4.63
CA ILE A 72 1.56 -5.76 4.09
C ILE A 72 1.84 -5.64 2.60
N ILE A 73 0.77 -5.70 1.81
CA ILE A 73 0.83 -5.54 0.36
C ILE A 73 -0.05 -4.35 0.02
N SER A 74 0.49 -3.35 -0.67
CA SER A 74 -0.28 -2.14 -0.97
C SER A 74 0.00 -1.60 -2.36
N TYR A 75 -1.02 -0.97 -2.94
CA TYR A 75 -0.85 -0.15 -4.12
C TYR A 75 -0.35 1.25 -3.72
N CYS A 76 0.85 1.56 -4.17
CA CYS A 76 1.66 2.68 -3.73
C CYS A 76 1.99 3.63 -4.88
N LYS A 77 2.41 4.82 -4.47
CA LYS A 77 2.97 5.84 -5.32
C LYS A 77 4.28 5.36 -5.92
N ASN A 78 4.36 5.42 -7.24
CA ASN A 78 5.59 5.10 -7.93
C ASN A 78 6.32 6.39 -8.32
N TYR A 79 7.49 6.61 -7.71
CA TYR A 79 8.38 7.72 -8.07
C TYR A 79 9.33 7.38 -9.21
N ASP A 80 9.45 6.10 -9.55
CA ASP A 80 10.41 5.64 -10.56
C ASP A 80 9.88 5.80 -12.00
N CYS A 81 8.62 6.23 -12.18
CA CYS A 81 8.04 6.48 -13.48
C CYS A 81 8.63 7.73 -14.15
N LYS A 82 9.77 7.58 -14.83
CA LYS A 82 10.52 8.66 -15.50
C LYS A 82 9.81 9.30 -16.71
N HIS A 83 8.63 8.82 -17.09
CA HIS A 83 8.01 9.13 -18.39
C HIS A 83 6.60 9.73 -18.36
N ALA A 84 5.98 9.94 -17.20
CA ALA A 84 4.58 10.30 -17.18
C ALA A 84 4.38 11.82 -17.23
N ASN A 85 3.97 12.34 -18.39
CA ASN A 85 2.86 13.30 -18.35
C ASN A 85 1.79 12.73 -17.41
N PHE A 86 1.13 13.57 -16.64
CA PHE A 86 0.16 13.17 -15.60
C PHE A 86 -0.80 12.04 -16.05
N ASP A 87 -1.21 12.07 -17.32
CA ASP A 87 -2.06 11.06 -17.95
C ASP A 87 -1.46 9.64 -18.09
N ASP A 88 -0.14 9.44 -17.98
CA ASP A 88 0.53 8.13 -18.07
C ASP A 88 1.11 7.66 -16.72
N ALA A 89 0.72 8.32 -15.62
CA ALA A 89 1.18 7.92 -14.29
C ALA A 89 0.55 6.58 -13.87
N HIS A 90 1.38 5.69 -13.35
CA HIS A 90 0.99 4.41 -12.76
C HIS A 90 1.66 4.23 -11.41
N GLY A 91 0.99 3.53 -10.50
CA GLY A 91 1.54 3.18 -9.19
C GLY A 91 2.45 1.95 -9.23
N SER A 92 2.81 1.48 -8.05
CA SER A 92 3.53 0.23 -7.82
C SER A 92 2.80 -0.64 -6.80
N ILE A 93 3.11 -1.93 -6.75
CA ILE A 93 2.65 -2.80 -5.67
C ILE A 93 3.86 -3.08 -4.78
N ASN A 94 3.75 -2.71 -3.51
CA ASN A 94 4.84 -2.85 -2.56
C ASN A 94 4.48 -3.91 -1.53
N ILE A 95 5.48 -4.71 -1.16
CA ILE A 95 5.35 -5.86 -0.27
C ILE A 95 6.39 -5.66 0.83
N SER A 96 5.93 -5.49 2.07
CA SER A 96 6.78 -5.26 3.23
C SER A 96 6.41 -6.14 4.40
N SER A 97 7.35 -6.38 5.30
CA SER A 97 7.07 -7.06 6.58
C SER A 97 6.39 -6.10 7.54
N ILE A 98 5.28 -6.52 8.16
CA ILE A 98 4.52 -5.71 9.12
C ILE A 98 5.34 -5.45 10.39
N THR A 99 6.02 -6.47 10.92
CA THR A 99 6.81 -6.34 12.15
C THR A 99 8.04 -5.44 11.98
N THR A 100 8.73 -5.54 10.85
CA THR A 100 10.00 -4.82 10.64
C THR A 100 9.84 -3.51 9.86
N GLY A 101 8.77 -3.37 9.08
CA GLY A 101 8.61 -2.29 8.10
C GLY A 101 9.55 -2.40 6.90
N LYS A 102 10.32 -3.49 6.77
CA LYS A 102 11.29 -3.65 5.69
C LYS A 102 10.57 -4.01 4.39
N CYS A 103 10.89 -3.27 3.33
CA CYS A 103 10.53 -3.61 1.95
C CYS A 103 11.16 -4.95 1.54
N LEU A 104 10.33 -5.90 1.14
CA LEU A 104 10.72 -7.24 0.69
C LEU A 104 10.73 -7.34 -0.83
N ALA A 105 9.74 -6.73 -1.48
CA ALA A 105 9.61 -6.70 -2.93
C ALA A 105 8.78 -5.51 -3.41
N LYS A 106 9.01 -5.12 -4.66
CA LYS A 106 8.28 -4.06 -5.35
C LYS A 106 7.98 -4.50 -6.78
N ILE A 107 6.71 -4.47 -7.17
CA ILE A 107 6.26 -4.65 -8.54
C ILE A 107 6.05 -3.25 -9.13
N SER A 108 6.85 -2.90 -10.12
CA SER A 108 6.76 -1.64 -10.84
C SER A 108 7.10 -1.85 -12.31
N CYS A 109 6.81 -0.86 -13.16
CA CYS A 109 7.11 -0.94 -14.57
C CYS A 109 7.96 0.26 -15.00
N ASP A 110 9.12 -0.02 -15.62
CA ASP A 110 10.08 1.02 -16.00
C ASP A 110 9.87 1.56 -17.42
N SER A 111 9.71 0.76 -18.48
CA SER A 111 9.17 1.33 -19.72
C SER A 111 8.78 0.43 -20.87
N GLU A 112 9.23 -0.82 -20.94
CA GLU A 112 9.12 -1.57 -22.20
C GLU A 112 7.80 -2.35 -22.35
N TYR A 113 7.09 -2.62 -21.25
CA TYR A 113 5.89 -3.45 -21.26
C TYR A 113 4.62 -2.62 -21.02
N LEU A 114 4.05 -2.07 -22.09
CA LEU A 114 2.81 -1.26 -22.03
C LEU A 114 1.68 -1.97 -21.28
N GLN A 115 1.54 -3.29 -21.42
CA GLN A 115 0.52 -4.06 -20.73
C GLN A 115 0.66 -4.01 -19.20
N GLN A 116 1.90 -4.09 -18.67
CA GLN A 116 2.15 -3.99 -17.24
C GLN A 116 1.91 -2.57 -16.72
N ARG A 117 2.25 -1.55 -17.51
CA ARG A 117 1.90 -0.15 -17.18
C ARG A 117 0.38 0.03 -17.07
N HIS A 118 -0.37 -0.45 -18.06
CA HIS A 118 -1.83 -0.41 -18.03
C HIS A 118 -2.43 -1.18 -16.86
N ALA A 119 -1.85 -2.33 -16.50
CA ALA A 119 -2.25 -3.12 -15.34
C ALA A 119 -2.08 -2.34 -14.02
N LEU A 120 -1.01 -1.56 -13.90
CA LEU A 120 -0.70 -0.76 -12.72
C LEU A 120 -1.33 0.64 -12.74
N LYS A 121 -2.01 1.03 -13.81
CA LYS A 121 -2.65 2.34 -13.92
C LYS A 121 -4.03 2.33 -13.28
N GLY A 122 -4.28 3.24 -12.34
CA GLY A 122 -5.59 3.43 -11.72
C GLY A 122 -6.11 2.19 -11.00
N VAL A 123 -5.24 1.48 -10.28
CA VAL A 123 -5.61 0.33 -9.44
C VAL A 123 -6.59 0.80 -8.35
N SER A 124 -7.67 0.05 -8.20
CA SER A 124 -8.81 0.37 -7.33
C SER A 124 -9.13 -0.73 -6.33
N ALA A 125 -8.59 -1.94 -6.54
CA ALA A 125 -8.69 -3.07 -5.64
C ALA A 125 -7.43 -3.94 -5.74
N LEU A 126 -6.99 -4.47 -4.60
CA LEU A 126 -5.86 -5.38 -4.49
C LEU A 126 -6.22 -6.53 -3.54
N TYR A 127 -5.84 -7.74 -3.92
CA TYR A 127 -5.97 -8.94 -3.09
C TYR A 127 -4.74 -9.84 -3.26
N TYR A 128 -4.29 -10.46 -2.18
CA TYR A 128 -3.22 -11.45 -2.21
C TYR A 128 -3.78 -12.83 -1.82
N ASN A 129 -3.50 -13.81 -2.67
CA ASN A 129 -3.79 -15.21 -2.40
C ASN A 129 -2.53 -15.87 -1.85
N GLU A 130 -2.50 -16.13 -0.55
CA GLU A 130 -1.36 -16.74 0.13
C GLU A 130 -1.08 -18.16 -0.35
N ASP A 131 -2.13 -18.95 -0.61
CA ASP A 131 -2.00 -20.35 -1.03
C ASP A 131 -1.32 -20.48 -2.39
N ARG A 132 -1.55 -19.50 -3.27
CA ARG A 132 -1.01 -19.48 -4.63
C ARG A 132 0.20 -18.56 -4.80
N ASN A 133 0.51 -17.75 -3.79
CA ASN A 133 1.48 -16.68 -3.88
C ASN A 133 1.24 -15.75 -5.09
N GLU A 134 -0.03 -15.35 -5.27
CA GLU A 134 -0.50 -14.54 -6.40
C GLU A 134 -1.13 -13.24 -5.91
N ILE A 135 -0.80 -12.12 -6.55
CA ILE A 135 -1.46 -10.83 -6.32
C ILE A 135 -2.45 -10.57 -7.45
N TYR A 136 -3.66 -10.17 -7.08
CA TYR A 136 -4.74 -9.82 -7.98
C TYR A 136 -5.01 -8.33 -7.87
N THR A 137 -5.04 -7.63 -9.00
CA THR A 137 -5.35 -6.19 -9.05
C THR A 137 -6.49 -5.90 -10.03
N GLY A 138 -7.45 -5.09 -9.59
CA GLY A 138 -8.51 -4.54 -10.43
C GLY A 138 -8.33 -3.04 -10.63
N ASN A 139 -8.41 -2.56 -11.87
CA ASN A 139 -8.25 -1.15 -12.19
C ASN A 139 -9.55 -0.47 -12.67
N ARG A 140 -9.51 0.86 -12.81
CA ARG A 140 -10.66 1.67 -13.26
C ARG A 140 -11.13 1.39 -14.69
N SER A 141 -10.33 0.73 -15.52
CA SER A 141 -10.78 0.27 -16.85
C SER A 141 -11.53 -1.06 -16.81
N GLY A 142 -11.74 -1.64 -15.61
CA GLY A 142 -12.37 -2.96 -15.46
C GLY A 142 -11.44 -4.12 -15.78
N THR A 143 -10.12 -3.89 -15.84
CA THR A 143 -9.13 -4.93 -16.11
C THR A 143 -8.72 -5.61 -14.81
N LEU A 144 -8.71 -6.95 -14.82
CA LEU A 144 -8.13 -7.79 -13.77
C LEU A 144 -6.73 -8.25 -14.23
N CYS A 145 -5.73 -8.08 -13.37
CA CYS A 145 -4.38 -8.58 -13.61
C CYS A 145 -3.91 -9.47 -12.47
N ILE A 146 -3.14 -10.51 -12.83
CA ILE A 146 -2.58 -11.49 -11.90
C ILE A 146 -1.06 -11.34 -11.96
N TRP A 147 -0.43 -11.23 -10.80
CA TRP A 147 1.00 -11.17 -10.63
C TRP A 147 1.44 -12.42 -9.88
N SER A 148 2.18 -13.28 -10.56
CA SER A 148 2.75 -14.52 -10.01
C SER A 148 4.27 -14.50 -10.18
N ASN A 149 4.96 -15.29 -9.37
CA ASN A 149 6.38 -15.58 -9.54
C ASN A 149 6.63 -16.55 -10.70
#